data_AF-A0A925W5R5-F1
#
_entry.id   AF-A0A925W5R5-F1
#
_cell.length_a   1.000
_cell.length_b   1.000
_cell.length_c   1.000
_cell.angle_alpha   90.00
_cell.angle_beta   90.00
_cell.angle_gamma   90.00
#
_symmetry.space_group_name_H-M   'P 1'
#
loop_
_entity.id
_entity.type
_entity.pdbx_description
1 polymer ?
#
loop_
_entity_poly.entity_id
_entity_poly.type
_entity_poly.pdbx_seq_one_letter_code
_entity_poly.pdbx_strand_id
1 'polypeptide(L)'
;MIASLRHRARSVIAGVAAGVVVGVVVLPDHVNAQTVDVPVVTPARPLAALSAGLQVFRDSLVARARAQIGTRYKMGGTAPERGFDCSGLVRFVAKAFDISLPRTARQQATMGVAIPKDLAAMKPGDLLTFGRGAKISHIGIYVGEGRMVHASTTSRRVIETSLVGTRSPLIKQWKGVRRVAEGAGLKLRDSVLAMLDSDSLR
;
A
#
# COMPACT_ATOMS: atom_id res chain seq x y z
N MET A 1 15.59 62.70 -14.00
CA MET A 1 15.75 61.41 -14.70
C MET A 1 15.84 60.33 -13.63
N ILE A 2 14.98 59.33 -13.41
CA ILE A 2 13.77 58.78 -14.07
C ILE A 2 12.90 58.14 -12.94
N ALA A 3 11.57 58.29 -13.06
CA ALA A 3 10.38 57.52 -12.59
C ALA A 3 10.53 56.31 -11.62
N SER A 4 9.55 55.84 -10.82
CA SER A 4 8.12 55.56 -11.09
C SER A 4 7.53 54.86 -9.83
N LEU A 5 6.49 55.40 -9.18
CA LEU A 5 5.07 54.95 -9.20
C LEU A 5 4.71 53.72 -8.32
N ARG A 6 3.67 53.85 -7.47
CA ARG A 6 2.57 52.88 -7.33
C ARG A 6 1.43 53.30 -6.35
N HIS A 7 0.24 53.45 -6.95
CA HIS A 7 -1.13 53.05 -6.56
C HIS A 7 -1.49 52.76 -5.08
N ARG A 8 -2.44 53.52 -4.49
CA ARG A 8 -3.93 53.36 -4.42
C ARG A 8 -4.44 52.28 -3.46
N ALA A 9 -5.24 52.69 -2.46
CA ALA A 9 -6.53 52.06 -2.08
C ALA A 9 -7.29 52.96 -1.08
N ARG A 10 -8.58 53.18 -1.29
CA ARG A 10 -9.53 53.74 -0.31
C ARG A 10 -10.71 52.78 -0.23
N SER A 11 -11.08 52.39 0.98
CA SER A 11 -12.26 51.58 1.28
C SER A 11 -13.20 52.41 2.14
N VAL A 12 -14.49 52.49 1.80
CA VAL A 12 -15.55 53.10 2.63
C VAL A 12 -16.62 52.05 2.88
N ILE A 13 -17.09 52.04 4.13
CA ILE A 13 -18.08 51.13 4.73
C ILE A 13 -19.48 51.75 4.56
N ALA A 14 -20.49 50.91 4.28
CA ALA A 14 -21.91 51.12 4.58
C ALA A 14 -22.49 49.71 4.82
N GLY A 15 -23.17 49.33 5.90
CA GLY A 15 -24.28 49.99 6.58
C GLY A 15 -25.54 49.18 6.26
N VAL A 16 -25.96 48.25 7.15
CA VAL A 16 -27.16 47.41 6.94
C VAL A 16 -28.17 47.67 8.05
N ALA A 17 -29.37 48.08 7.65
CA ALA A 17 -30.54 48.31 8.49
C ALA A 17 -31.36 47.03 8.69
N ALA A 18 -31.98 46.92 9.86
CA ALA A 18 -32.86 45.83 10.27
C ALA A 18 -34.27 45.97 9.65
N GLY A 19 -34.86 44.84 9.26
CA GLY A 19 -36.28 44.70 8.93
C GLY A 19 -36.76 43.32 9.36
N VAL A 20 -37.78 43.29 10.24
CA VAL A 20 -38.48 42.07 10.65
C VAL A 20 -39.55 41.76 9.60
N VAL A 21 -39.52 40.56 9.04
CA VAL A 21 -40.60 40.02 8.19
C VAL A 21 -41.12 38.76 8.86
N VAL A 22 -42.39 38.80 9.29
CA VAL A 22 -43.15 37.61 9.67
C VAL A 22 -43.59 36.94 8.37
N GLY A 23 -42.93 35.83 8.02
CA GLY A 23 -43.22 35.03 6.83
C GLY A 23 -43.78 33.66 7.22
N VAL A 24 -44.98 33.37 6.71
CA VAL A 24 -45.72 32.11 6.83
C VAL A 24 -44.85 30.91 6.47
N VAL A 25 -44.87 29.87 7.30
CA VAL A 25 -44.31 28.56 6.98
C VAL A 25 -45.16 27.93 5.87
N VAL A 26 -44.68 28.02 4.64
CA VAL A 26 -45.12 27.17 3.53
C VAL A 26 -44.16 26.00 3.49
N LEU A 27 -44.65 24.80 3.83
CA LEU A 27 -43.93 23.55 3.64
C LEU A 27 -43.77 23.32 2.12
N PRO A 28 -42.56 23.21 1.57
CA PRO A 28 -42.41 22.62 0.25
C PRO A 28 -42.61 21.11 0.39
N ASP A 29 -43.80 20.65 0.02
CA ASP A 29 -43.99 19.29 -0.46
C ASP A 29 -42.99 19.04 -1.60
N HIS A 30 -42.42 17.83 -1.62
CA HIS A 30 -41.47 17.30 -2.59
C HIS A 30 -40.01 17.75 -2.40
N VAL A 31 -39.37 17.18 -1.38
CA VAL A 31 -37.94 16.88 -1.46
C VAL A 31 -37.79 15.90 -2.64
N ASN A 32 -37.21 16.38 -3.73
CA ASN A 32 -36.70 15.54 -4.79
C ASN A 32 -35.59 14.68 -4.15
N ALA A 33 -35.97 13.50 -3.68
CA ALA A 33 -35.04 12.42 -3.42
C ALA A 33 -34.42 12.10 -4.78
N GLN A 34 -33.33 12.79 -5.11
CA GLN A 34 -32.35 12.24 -6.02
C GLN A 34 -31.89 10.98 -5.34
N THR A 35 -32.54 9.87 -5.68
CA THR A 35 -32.02 8.54 -5.52
C THR A 35 -30.65 8.61 -6.15
N VAL A 36 -29.61 8.72 -5.34
CA VAL A 36 -28.28 8.29 -5.75
C VAL A 36 -28.52 6.83 -6.04
N ASP A 37 -28.73 6.55 -7.32
CA ASP A 37 -28.80 5.22 -7.88
C ASP A 37 -27.40 4.66 -7.60
N VAL A 38 -27.21 4.13 -6.39
CA VAL A 38 -26.07 3.28 -6.09
C VAL A 38 -26.36 2.10 -7.00
N PRO A 39 -25.61 1.91 -8.10
CA PRO A 39 -25.85 0.76 -8.93
C PRO A 39 -25.73 -0.42 -7.98
N VAL A 40 -26.82 -1.17 -7.83
CA VAL A 40 -26.77 -2.50 -7.26
C VAL A 40 -25.93 -3.27 -8.27
N VAL A 41 -24.61 -3.21 -8.09
CA VAL A 41 -23.67 -4.01 -8.85
C VAL A 41 -23.93 -5.42 -8.36
N THR A 42 -24.89 -6.10 -9.00
CA THR A 42 -24.85 -7.54 -9.10
C THR A 42 -23.44 -7.86 -9.58
N PRO A 43 -22.57 -8.54 -8.82
CA PRO A 43 -21.20 -8.72 -9.27
C PRO A 43 -21.24 -9.69 -10.45
N ALA A 44 -21.26 -9.13 -11.65
CA ALA A 44 -20.85 -9.84 -12.84
C ALA A 44 -19.38 -10.23 -12.61
N ARG A 45 -19.20 -11.48 -12.13
CA ARG A 45 -17.94 -12.20 -11.87
C ARG A 45 -17.30 -11.92 -10.50
N PRO A 46 -17.69 -12.66 -9.44
CA PRO A 46 -17.06 -12.65 -8.12
C PRO A 46 -15.51 -12.79 -8.17
N LEU A 47 -14.99 -13.54 -9.13
CA LEU A 47 -13.55 -13.70 -9.34
C LEU A 47 -12.83 -12.42 -9.78
N ALA A 48 -13.50 -11.56 -10.56
CA ALA A 48 -12.94 -10.28 -10.99
C ALA A 48 -12.90 -9.26 -9.84
N ALA A 49 -13.95 -9.22 -9.00
CA ALA A 49 -13.95 -8.40 -7.80
C ALA A 49 -12.85 -8.83 -6.82
N LEU A 50 -12.69 -10.15 -6.62
CA LEU A 50 -11.60 -10.69 -5.81
C LEU A 50 -10.22 -10.33 -6.38
N SER A 51 -10.02 -10.46 -7.69
CA SER A 51 -8.74 -10.13 -8.32
C SER A 51 -8.40 -8.65 -8.20
N ALA A 52 -9.38 -7.76 -8.37
CA ALA A 52 -9.23 -6.32 -8.14
C ALA A 52 -8.89 -6.01 -6.68
N GLY A 53 -9.59 -6.62 -5.72
CA GLY A 53 -9.28 -6.48 -4.30
C GLY A 53 -7.85 -6.93 -3.96
N LEU A 54 -7.38 -8.03 -4.56
CA LEU A 54 -6.00 -8.49 -4.42
C LEU A 54 -4.97 -7.57 -5.09
N GLN A 55 -5.33 -6.80 -6.12
CA GLN A 55 -4.45 -5.77 -6.67
C GLN A 55 -4.33 -4.58 -5.72
N VAL A 56 -5.45 -4.03 -5.26
CA VAL A 56 -5.49 -2.92 -4.29
C VAL A 56 -4.71 -3.27 -3.01
N PHE A 57 -4.83 -4.51 -2.54
CA PHE A 57 -4.04 -5.02 -1.42
C PHE A 57 -2.53 -4.94 -1.69
N ARG A 58 -2.08 -5.38 -2.86
CA ARG A 58 -0.65 -5.37 -3.24
C ARG A 58 -0.14 -3.93 -3.38
N ASP A 59 -0.93 -3.05 -3.98
CA ASP A 59 -0.58 -1.63 -4.14
C ASP A 59 -0.44 -0.95 -2.78
N SER A 60 -1.32 -1.27 -1.84
CA SER A 60 -1.24 -0.79 -0.45
C SER A 60 0.05 -1.27 0.24
N LEU A 61 0.42 -2.53 0.04
CA LEU A 61 1.67 -3.10 0.56
C LEU A 61 2.89 -2.38 -0.02
N VAL A 62 2.89 -2.14 -1.33
CA VAL A 62 3.95 -1.40 -2.02
C VAL A 62 4.06 0.03 -1.51
N ALA A 63 2.93 0.75 -1.43
CA ALA A 63 2.88 2.11 -0.92
C ALA A 63 3.47 2.18 0.49
N ARG A 64 3.09 1.23 1.36
CA ARG A 64 3.61 1.14 2.72
C ARG A 64 5.10 0.84 2.78
N ALA A 65 5.61 -0.01 1.89
CA ALA A 65 7.05 -0.26 1.78
C ALA A 65 7.81 0.99 1.32
N ARG A 66 7.32 1.67 0.26
CA ARG A 66 7.91 2.89 -0.28
C ARG A 66 7.89 4.05 0.70
N ALA A 67 6.86 4.16 1.53
CA ALA A 67 6.79 5.16 2.61
C ALA A 67 7.92 5.03 3.63
N GLN A 68 8.64 3.89 3.68
CA GLN A 68 9.78 3.70 4.57
C GLN A 68 11.12 4.06 3.92
N ILE A 69 11.17 4.41 2.63
CA ILE A 69 12.41 4.81 1.95
C ILE A 69 13.04 5.99 2.70
N GLY A 70 14.34 5.91 2.96
CA GLY A 70 15.08 6.88 3.76
C GLY A 70 15.21 6.52 5.24
N THR A 71 14.31 5.69 5.80
CA THR A 71 14.39 5.26 7.20
C THR A 71 15.71 4.56 7.49
N ARG A 72 16.35 4.92 8.61
CA ARG A 72 17.70 4.43 8.97
C ARG A 72 17.74 2.91 9.09
N TYR A 73 18.86 2.31 8.65
CA TYR A 73 19.17 0.92 8.97
C TYR A 73 19.62 0.78 10.42
N LYS A 74 19.08 -0.20 11.14
CA LYS A 74 19.53 -0.60 12.47
C LYS A 74 19.37 -2.10 12.63
N MET A 75 20.45 -2.80 12.96
CA MET A 75 20.38 -4.22 13.26
C MET A 75 19.43 -4.47 14.44
N GLY A 76 18.50 -5.40 14.31
CA GLY A 76 17.45 -5.62 15.31
C GLY A 76 16.26 -4.67 15.17
N GLY A 77 16.35 -3.62 14.36
CA GLY A 77 15.35 -2.57 14.19
C GLY A 77 14.05 -3.07 13.54
N THR A 78 12.91 -2.61 14.05
CA THR A 78 11.57 -3.11 13.69
C THR A 78 10.50 -2.02 13.61
N ALA A 79 10.87 -0.75 13.75
CA ALA A 79 9.95 0.39 13.73
C ALA A 79 10.63 1.62 13.10
N PRO A 80 9.89 2.52 12.42
CA PRO A 80 10.47 3.65 11.69
C PRO A 80 11.35 4.55 12.56
N GLU A 81 10.91 4.86 13.78
CA GLU A 81 11.54 5.79 14.71
C GLU A 81 12.89 5.27 15.22
N ARG A 82 13.02 3.93 15.30
CA ARG A 82 14.26 3.25 15.74
C ARG A 82 15.09 2.72 14.58
N GLY A 83 14.58 2.84 13.36
CA GLY A 83 15.14 2.22 12.16
C GLY A 83 14.79 0.73 12.00
N PHE A 84 15.16 0.20 10.83
CA PHE A 84 14.86 -1.17 10.42
C PHE A 84 16.11 -1.99 10.13
N ASP A 85 16.06 -3.29 10.41
CA ASP A 85 16.82 -4.25 9.60
C ASP A 85 15.95 -4.84 8.48
N CYS A 86 16.56 -5.63 7.61
CA CYS A 86 15.89 -6.15 6.42
C CYS A 86 14.60 -6.93 6.73
N SER A 87 14.69 -7.90 7.65
CA SER A 87 13.56 -8.69 8.10
C SER A 87 12.57 -7.92 8.97
N GLY A 88 13.04 -6.91 9.70
CA GLY A 88 12.22 -6.02 10.52
C GLY A 88 11.34 -5.11 9.68
N LEU A 89 11.87 -4.57 8.57
CA LEU A 89 11.10 -3.85 7.56
C LEU A 89 10.02 -4.74 6.95
N VAL A 90 10.38 -5.93 6.48
CA VAL A 90 9.43 -6.89 5.88
C VAL A 90 8.30 -7.22 6.86
N ARG A 91 8.65 -7.55 8.11
CA ARG A 91 7.66 -7.86 9.15
C ARG A 91 6.79 -6.66 9.48
N PHE A 92 7.38 -5.47 9.55
CA PHE A 92 6.62 -4.24 9.78
C PHE A 92 5.59 -4.04 8.69
N VAL A 93 6.00 -4.09 7.41
CA VAL A 93 5.10 -3.94 6.25
C VAL A 93 3.98 -4.97 6.29
N ALA A 94 4.32 -6.26 6.40
CA ALA A 94 3.39 -7.38 6.42
C ALA A 94 2.37 -7.33 7.58
N LYS A 95 2.80 -6.88 8.77
CA LYS A 95 1.94 -6.82 9.96
C LYS A 95 0.73 -5.89 9.79
N ALA A 96 0.83 -4.82 9.00
CA ALA A 96 -0.31 -3.94 8.74
C ALA A 96 -1.41 -4.57 7.88
N PHE A 97 -1.14 -5.76 7.36
CA PHE A 97 -2.05 -6.54 6.53
C PHE A 97 -2.35 -7.91 7.16
N ASP A 98 -2.18 -8.02 8.48
CA ASP A 98 -2.40 -9.23 9.28
C ASP A 98 -1.59 -10.47 8.83
N ILE A 99 -0.48 -10.25 8.12
CA ILE A 99 0.45 -11.30 7.75
C ILE A 99 1.53 -11.40 8.83
N SER A 100 1.42 -12.45 9.64
CA SER A 100 2.41 -12.76 10.68
C SER A 100 3.65 -13.40 10.08
N LEU A 101 4.78 -12.72 10.19
CA LEU A 101 6.07 -13.22 9.72
C LEU A 101 7.06 -13.41 10.88
N PRO A 102 7.87 -14.48 10.84
CA PRO A 102 8.91 -14.71 11.82
C PRO A 102 9.98 -13.60 11.78
N ARG A 103 10.81 -13.51 12.82
CA ARG A 103 11.71 -12.37 13.00
C ARG A 103 12.84 -12.29 11.97
N THR A 104 13.35 -13.42 11.50
CA THR A 104 14.60 -13.47 10.74
C THR A 104 14.37 -13.67 9.25
N ALA A 105 15.25 -13.12 8.42
CA ALA A 105 15.21 -13.29 6.96
C ALA A 105 15.23 -14.78 6.55
N ARG A 106 15.97 -15.62 7.28
CA ARG A 106 16.06 -17.06 7.04
C ARG A 106 14.71 -17.76 7.23
N GLN A 107 14.01 -17.45 8.32
CA GLN A 107 12.68 -18.01 8.57
C GLN A 107 11.65 -17.42 7.61
N GLN A 108 11.72 -16.12 7.30
CA GLN A 108 10.83 -15.49 6.32
C GLN A 108 10.99 -16.11 4.93
N ALA A 109 12.20 -16.55 4.57
CA ALA A 109 12.49 -17.25 3.33
C ALA A 109 11.90 -18.67 3.24
N THR A 110 11.25 -19.19 4.30
CA THR A 110 10.51 -20.45 4.26
C THR A 110 9.00 -20.25 4.32
N MET A 111 8.52 -19.00 4.39
CA MET A 111 7.09 -18.69 4.48
C MET A 111 6.44 -18.65 3.09
N GLY A 112 5.14 -18.96 3.05
CA GLY A 112 4.33 -18.84 1.85
C GLY A 112 4.76 -19.79 0.72
N VAL A 113 4.34 -19.45 -0.50
CA VAL A 113 4.58 -20.28 -1.69
C VAL A 113 5.86 -19.83 -2.40
N ALA A 114 6.66 -20.78 -2.89
CA ALA A 114 7.81 -20.47 -3.75
C ALA A 114 7.33 -20.00 -5.13
N ILE A 115 7.85 -18.87 -5.59
CA ILE A 115 7.57 -18.35 -6.94
C ILE A 115 8.83 -18.52 -7.79
N PRO A 116 8.70 -18.87 -9.09
CA PRO A 116 9.83 -18.84 -10.02
C PRO A 116 10.53 -17.48 -10.00
N LYS A 117 11.85 -17.48 -10.19
CA LYS A 117 12.65 -16.25 -10.31
C LYS A 117 12.49 -15.60 -11.69
N ASP A 118 11.25 -15.33 -12.04
CA ASP A 118 10.83 -14.73 -13.29
C ASP A 118 10.01 -13.48 -12.98
N LEU A 119 10.40 -12.34 -13.54
CA LEU A 119 9.71 -11.07 -13.36
C LEU A 119 8.24 -11.13 -13.80
N ALA A 120 7.90 -11.99 -14.76
CA ALA A 120 6.52 -12.19 -15.21
C ALA A 120 5.66 -12.96 -14.18
N ALA A 121 6.28 -13.85 -13.39
CA ALA A 121 5.59 -14.62 -12.35
C ALA A 121 5.48 -13.84 -11.01
N MET A 122 6.40 -12.91 -10.80
CA MET A 122 6.49 -12.08 -9.61
C MET A 122 5.39 -11.04 -9.54
N LYS A 123 4.81 -10.86 -8.35
CA LYS A 123 3.77 -9.87 -8.08
C LYS A 123 4.22 -8.92 -6.97
N PRO A 124 3.84 -7.64 -7.01
CA PRO A 124 4.19 -6.72 -5.93
C PRO A 124 3.74 -7.28 -4.56
N GLY A 125 4.61 -7.13 -3.57
CA GLY A 125 4.49 -7.76 -2.25
C GLY A 125 5.15 -9.13 -2.09
N ASP A 126 5.64 -9.75 -3.17
CA ASP A 126 6.47 -10.94 -3.07
C ASP A 126 7.80 -10.62 -2.35
N LEU A 127 8.30 -11.56 -1.54
CA LEU A 127 9.54 -11.40 -0.80
C LEU A 127 10.71 -11.95 -1.60
N LEU A 128 11.75 -11.13 -1.77
CA LEU A 128 12.97 -11.51 -2.46
C LEU A 128 14.04 -11.89 -1.44
N THR A 129 14.60 -13.08 -1.61
CA THR A 129 15.53 -13.68 -0.64
C THR A 129 16.94 -13.71 -1.21
N PHE A 130 17.93 -13.34 -0.42
CA PHE A 130 19.32 -13.22 -0.87
C PHE A 130 20.29 -13.91 0.10
N GLY A 131 21.39 -14.44 -0.43
CA GLY A 131 22.46 -15.01 0.38
C GLY A 131 23.50 -15.83 -0.39
N ARG A 132 24.40 -16.48 0.34
CA ARG A 132 25.54 -17.25 -0.21
C ARG A 132 25.45 -18.71 0.21
N GLY A 133 25.81 -19.62 -0.69
CA GLY A 133 25.65 -21.06 -0.46
C GLY A 133 24.20 -21.40 -0.11
N ALA A 134 24.00 -22.15 0.98
CA ALA A 134 22.68 -22.48 1.53
C ALA A 134 22.12 -21.43 2.52
N LYS A 135 22.89 -20.38 2.86
CA LYS A 135 22.51 -19.41 3.89
C LYS A 135 21.78 -18.21 3.28
N ILE A 136 20.60 -17.89 3.81
CA ILE A 136 19.92 -16.61 3.57
C ILE A 136 20.46 -15.57 4.55
N SER A 137 20.88 -14.42 4.03
CA SER A 137 21.45 -13.30 4.80
C SER A 137 20.64 -12.01 4.67
N HIS A 138 19.80 -11.89 3.64
CA HIS A 138 19.07 -10.64 3.37
C HIS A 138 17.72 -10.90 2.70
N ILE A 139 16.80 -9.96 2.87
CA ILE A 139 15.44 -10.04 2.32
C ILE A 139 14.95 -8.64 1.90
N GLY A 140 14.09 -8.58 0.89
CA GLY A 140 13.44 -7.36 0.41
C GLY A 140 12.03 -7.63 -0.08
N ILE A 141 11.27 -6.56 -0.34
CA ILE A 141 9.90 -6.61 -0.86
C ILE A 141 9.93 -6.21 -2.33
N TYR A 142 9.41 -7.04 -3.21
CA TYR A 142 9.23 -6.69 -4.62
C TYR A 142 8.12 -5.65 -4.76
N VAL A 143 8.40 -4.57 -5.50
CA VAL A 143 7.48 -3.43 -5.65
C VAL A 143 7.05 -3.19 -7.11
N GLY A 144 7.19 -4.21 -7.95
CA GLY A 144 6.89 -4.15 -9.37
C GLY A 144 8.05 -3.64 -10.22
N GLU A 145 7.90 -3.75 -11.54
CA GLU A 145 8.81 -3.18 -12.55
C GLU A 145 10.29 -3.56 -12.34
N GLY A 146 10.55 -4.79 -11.88
CA GLY A 146 11.91 -5.23 -11.62
C GLY A 146 12.59 -4.49 -10.48
N ARG A 147 11.86 -3.91 -9.52
CA ARG A 147 12.42 -3.17 -8.38
C ARG A 147 12.02 -3.77 -7.04
N MET A 148 12.85 -3.55 -6.03
CA MET A 148 12.58 -3.95 -4.65
C MET A 148 12.87 -2.85 -3.64
N VAL A 149 12.12 -2.84 -2.55
CA VAL A 149 12.41 -2.03 -1.37
C VAL A 149 13.03 -2.90 -0.29
N HIS A 150 14.13 -2.44 0.31
CA HIS A 150 14.82 -3.16 1.38
C HIS A 150 15.61 -2.21 2.30
N ALA A 151 15.80 -2.62 3.56
CA ALA A 151 16.71 -1.94 4.49
C ALA A 151 18.17 -2.33 4.17
N SER A 152 18.91 -1.46 3.50
CA SER A 152 20.27 -1.73 3.03
C SER A 152 21.31 -1.44 4.11
N THR A 153 22.10 -2.45 4.47
CA THR A 153 23.26 -2.27 5.36
C THR A 153 24.29 -1.33 4.74
N THR A 154 24.59 -1.50 3.45
CA THR A 154 25.60 -0.69 2.72
C THR A 154 25.19 0.78 2.62
N SER A 155 23.91 1.05 2.36
CA SER A 155 23.41 2.42 2.24
C SER A 155 22.94 3.00 3.59
N ARG A 156 22.97 2.19 4.66
CA ARG A 156 22.56 2.51 6.03
C ARG A 156 21.13 3.05 6.17
N ARG A 157 20.25 2.72 5.22
CA ARG A 157 18.85 3.15 5.16
C ARG A 157 18.02 2.23 4.27
N VAL A 158 16.70 2.38 4.34
CA VAL A 158 15.78 1.78 3.39
C VAL A 158 15.90 2.47 2.03
N ILE A 159 16.04 1.67 0.98
CA ILE A 159 16.18 2.14 -0.39
C ILE A 159 15.32 1.29 -1.33
N GLU A 160 15.04 1.84 -2.50
CA GLU A 160 14.56 1.09 -3.65
C GLU A 160 15.75 0.73 -4.55
N THR A 161 15.79 -0.50 -5.08
CA THR A 161 16.88 -0.99 -5.93
C THR A 161 16.32 -1.77 -7.12
N SER A 162 16.82 -1.47 -8.31
CA SER A 162 16.54 -2.26 -9.51
C SER A 162 17.19 -3.64 -9.43
N LEU A 163 16.46 -4.67 -9.82
CA LEU A 163 16.93 -6.04 -10.04
C LEU A 163 17.55 -6.19 -11.44
N VAL A 164 17.13 -5.37 -12.40
CA VAL A 164 17.54 -5.43 -13.81
C VAL A 164 18.60 -4.36 -14.09
N GLY A 165 19.62 -4.73 -14.87
CA GLY A 165 20.65 -3.79 -15.34
C GLY A 165 21.53 -3.20 -14.23
N THR A 166 21.45 -3.71 -13.00
CA THR A 166 22.21 -3.19 -11.86
C THR A 166 23.55 -3.91 -11.69
N ARG A 167 24.55 -3.19 -11.17
CA ARG A 167 25.83 -3.77 -10.72
C ARG A 167 25.85 -4.12 -9.24
N SER A 168 24.71 -4.03 -8.55
CA SER A 168 24.61 -4.31 -7.11
C SER A 168 25.08 -5.74 -6.76
N PRO A 169 26.11 -5.90 -5.90
CA PRO A 169 26.58 -7.22 -5.48
C PRO A 169 25.53 -8.05 -4.72
N LEU A 170 24.49 -7.40 -4.19
CA LEU A 170 23.38 -8.07 -3.54
C LEU A 170 22.56 -8.88 -4.55
N ILE A 171 22.33 -8.37 -5.75
CA ILE A 171 21.50 -9.04 -6.77
C ILE A 171 22.17 -10.32 -7.29
N LYS A 172 23.50 -10.35 -7.35
CA LYS A 172 24.27 -11.58 -7.63
C LYS A 172 23.99 -12.71 -6.63
N GLN A 173 23.50 -12.37 -5.44
CA GLN A 173 23.18 -13.30 -4.36
C GLN A 173 21.68 -13.62 -4.30
N TRP A 174 20.89 -13.30 -5.33
CA TRP A 174 19.45 -13.57 -5.34
C TRP A 174 19.17 -15.08 -5.36
N LYS A 175 18.51 -15.58 -4.32
CA LYS A 175 18.24 -17.01 -4.10
C LYS A 175 16.85 -17.44 -4.50
N GLY A 176 15.83 -16.62 -4.26
CA GLY A 176 14.45 -17.02 -4.56
C GLY A 176 13.42 -15.97 -4.23
N VAL A 177 12.17 -16.33 -4.48
CA VAL A 177 10.99 -15.49 -4.28
C VAL A 177 9.95 -16.24 -3.45
N ARG A 178 9.32 -15.56 -2.50
CA ARG A 178 8.22 -16.10 -1.67
C ARG A 178 6.99 -15.23 -1.73
N ARG A 179 5.83 -15.82 -2.01
CA ARG A 179 4.54 -15.14 -1.94
C ARG A 179 3.85 -15.46 -0.62
N VAL A 180 3.72 -14.45 0.23
CA VAL A 180 3.05 -14.56 1.55
C VAL A 180 1.64 -13.97 1.56
N ALA A 181 1.32 -13.12 0.58
CA ALA A 181 0.04 -12.41 0.47
C ALA A 181 -1.15 -13.31 0.10
N GLU A 182 -0.92 -14.51 -0.43
CA GLU A 182 -2.01 -15.44 -0.79
C GLU A 182 -2.74 -15.98 0.45
N GLY A 183 -2.11 -16.03 1.63
CA GLY A 183 -2.79 -16.39 2.88
C GLY A 183 -3.86 -15.38 3.32
N ALA A 184 -3.65 -14.08 3.04
CA ALA A 184 -4.66 -13.04 3.27
C ALA A 184 -5.77 -13.10 2.21
N GLY A 185 -5.40 -13.40 0.96
CA GLY A 185 -6.36 -13.67 -0.11
C GLY A 185 -7.23 -14.90 0.16
N LEU A 186 -6.71 -15.94 0.81
CA LEU A 186 -7.47 -17.11 1.25
C LEU A 186 -8.54 -16.76 2.28
N LYS A 187 -8.22 -15.95 3.30
CA LYS A 187 -9.23 -15.45 4.24
C LYS A 187 -10.34 -14.65 3.56
N LEU A 188 -9.98 -13.84 2.57
CA LEU A 188 -10.95 -13.09 1.78
C LEU A 188 -11.80 -14.03 0.91
N ARG A 189 -11.21 -15.08 0.34
CA ARG A 189 -11.95 -16.13 -0.41
C ARG A 189 -12.93 -16.86 0.48
N ASP A 190 -12.51 -17.29 1.66
CA ASP A 190 -13.36 -18.01 2.62
C ASP A 190 -14.55 -17.12 3.06
N SER A 191 -14.29 -15.83 3.27
CA SER A 191 -15.33 -14.85 3.60
C SER A 191 -16.31 -14.62 2.45
N VAL A 192 -15.82 -14.55 1.20
CA VAL A 192 -16.67 -14.41 0.01
C VAL A 192 -17.48 -15.69 -0.25
N LEU A 193 -16.89 -16.88 -0.10
CA LEU A 193 -17.59 -18.16 -0.22
C LEU A 193 -18.70 -18.27 0.84
N ALA A 194 -18.42 -17.92 2.09
CA ALA A 194 -19.42 -17.91 3.16
C ALA A 194 -20.58 -16.94 2.85
N MET A 195 -20.31 -15.79 2.24
CA MET A 195 -21.34 -14.86 1.78
C MET A 195 -22.19 -15.45 0.65
N LEU A 196 -21.56 -16.09 -0.35
CA LEU A 196 -22.26 -16.70 -1.48
C LEU A 196 -23.16 -17.88 -1.04
N ASP A 197 -22.69 -18.70 -0.11
CA ASP A 197 -23.48 -19.81 0.44
C ASP A 197 -24.70 -19.30 1.24
N SER A 198 -24.54 -18.20 1.98
CA SER A 198 -25.63 -17.61 2.78
C SER A 198 -26.79 -17.02 1.97
N ASP A 199 -26.53 -16.57 0.74
CA ASP A 199 -27.56 -16.05 -0.18
C ASP A 199 -28.28 -17.18 -0.94
N SER A 200 -27.72 -18.40 -0.98
CA SER A 200 -28.32 -19.56 -1.66
C SER A 200 -29.36 -20.32 -0.82
N LEU A 201 -29.50 -19.97 0.46
CA LEU A 201 -30.43 -20.59 1.42
C LEU A 201 -31.69 -19.75 1.68
N ARG A 202 -31.96 -18.74 0.85
CA ARG A 202 -33.16 -17.91 0.86
C ARG A 202 -33.94 -18.08 -0.43
#